data_AF-A0A2M8PR78-F1
#
_entry.id   AF-A0A2M8PR78-F1
#
_cell.length_a   1.000
_cell.length_b   1.000
_cell.length_c   1.000
_cell.angle_alpha   90.00
_cell.angle_beta   90.00
_cell.angle_gamma   90.00
#
_symmetry.space_group_name_H-M   'P 1'
#
loop_
_entity.id
_entity.type
_entity.pdbx_description
1 polymer ?
#
loop_
_entity_poly.entity_id
_entity_poly.type
_entity_poly.pdbx_seq_one_letter_code
_entity_poly.pdbx_strand_id
1 'polypeptide(L)'
;MNLTIPHQESYSRGELLLRTFFGWLYIGIPHGIVLAILGVVSAIITFIAFFAILFTGKYPQGMFDFQVNVLAWSMRVTARTTNLVDGYPPFAMEAPDDPVQLTVDYPETLSRGLLLLKVFFGWLYVAIPHGIILILRFIAVYIIFIIAFFAVLFTGNYPEGMHKFVVDTYRWQTRVNLYMNLMTDEYPPFSGE
;
A
#
# COMPACT_ATOMS: atom_id res chain seq x y z
N MET A 1 -8.02 -9.69 -1.07
CA MET A 1 -6.89 -8.79 -1.46
C MET A 1 -5.61 -9.59 -1.52
N ASN A 2 -4.86 -9.44 -2.61
CA ASN A 2 -3.56 -10.04 -2.82
C ASN A 2 -2.55 -8.95 -3.23
N LEU A 3 -1.46 -8.82 -2.47
CA LEU A 3 -0.32 -7.96 -2.80
C LEU A 3 0.89 -8.85 -3.06
N THR A 4 1.39 -8.78 -4.29
CA THR A 4 2.59 -9.47 -4.74
C THR A 4 3.70 -8.47 -4.98
N ILE A 5 4.81 -8.67 -4.28
CA ILE A 5 6.08 -7.97 -4.46
C ILE A 5 7.13 -9.09 -4.55
N PRO A 6 7.73 -9.33 -5.71
CA PRO A 6 8.65 -10.44 -5.89
C PRO A 6 9.95 -10.16 -5.15
N HIS A 7 10.48 -11.20 -4.50
CA HIS A 7 11.87 -11.19 -4.08
C HIS A 7 12.74 -11.48 -5.31
N GLN A 8 13.60 -10.53 -5.68
CA GLN A 8 14.47 -10.70 -6.84
C GLN A 8 15.66 -11.62 -6.50
N GLU A 9 16.06 -12.45 -7.47
CA GLU A 9 17.27 -13.26 -7.36
C GLU A 9 18.54 -12.42 -7.19
N SER A 10 18.54 -11.20 -7.75
CA SER A 10 19.62 -10.23 -7.54
C SER A 10 19.09 -8.81 -7.66
N TYR A 11 19.67 -7.93 -6.85
CA TYR A 11 19.36 -6.51 -6.78
C TYR A 11 20.52 -5.66 -7.28
N SER A 12 20.21 -4.65 -8.09
CA SER A 12 21.19 -3.74 -8.65
C SER A 12 21.77 -2.80 -7.59
N ARG A 13 23.07 -2.91 -7.34
CA ARG A 13 23.82 -2.01 -6.43
C ARG A 13 23.78 -0.56 -6.89
N GLY A 14 23.87 -0.33 -8.21
CA GLY A 14 23.81 1.01 -8.78
C GLY A 14 22.45 1.67 -8.54
N GLU A 15 21.38 0.92 -8.78
CA GLU A 15 20.02 1.41 -8.52
C GLU A 15 19.73 1.56 -7.03
N LEU A 16 20.24 0.66 -6.19
CA LEU A 16 20.17 0.80 -4.74
C LEU A 16 20.75 2.15 -4.29
N LEU A 17 21.98 2.47 -4.70
CA LEU A 17 22.66 3.72 -4.34
C LEU A 17 21.88 4.92 -4.87
N LEU A 18 21.50 4.88 -6.15
CA LEU A 18 20.77 5.97 -6.79
C LEU A 18 19.44 6.25 -6.07
N ARG A 19 18.65 5.22 -5.75
CA ARG A 19 17.37 5.39 -5.06
C ARG A 19 17.52 5.79 -3.61
N THR A 20 18.49 5.23 -2.91
CA THR A 20 18.69 5.54 -1.49
C THR A 20 19.06 7.00 -1.28
N PHE A 21 19.95 7.55 -2.12
CA PHE A 21 20.45 8.92 -1.95
C PHE A 21 19.66 9.96 -2.76
N PHE A 22 19.16 9.60 -3.93
CA PHE A 22 18.50 10.53 -4.86
C PHE A 22 17.06 10.14 -5.21
N GLY A 23 16.58 8.97 -4.80
CA GLY A 23 15.23 8.49 -5.11
C GLY A 23 14.14 9.43 -4.63
N TRP A 24 14.34 10.12 -3.49
CA TRP A 24 13.41 11.16 -3.03
C TRP A 24 13.22 12.29 -4.06
N LEU A 25 14.25 12.61 -4.85
CA LEU A 25 14.23 13.68 -5.84
C LEU A 25 13.59 13.25 -7.17
N TYR A 26 13.94 12.08 -7.72
CA TYR A 26 13.47 11.68 -9.06
C TYR A 26 12.32 10.65 -9.09
N ILE A 27 12.05 9.99 -7.96
CA ILE A 27 10.85 9.16 -7.74
C ILE A 27 9.91 9.91 -6.79
N GLY A 28 10.41 10.28 -5.60
CA GLY A 28 9.59 10.84 -4.52
C GLY A 28 8.84 12.11 -4.91
N ILE A 29 9.52 13.13 -5.42
CA ILE A 29 8.88 14.40 -5.81
C ILE A 29 7.92 14.21 -7.00
N PRO A 30 8.33 13.66 -8.16
CA PRO A 30 7.44 13.53 -9.32
C PRO A 30 6.18 12.71 -9.04
N HIS A 31 6.34 11.52 -8.43
CA HIS A 31 5.18 10.68 -8.08
C HIS A 31 4.39 11.25 -6.92
N GLY A 32 5.07 11.84 -5.93
CA GLY A 32 4.43 12.43 -4.75
C GLY A 32 3.45 13.55 -5.10
N ILE A 33 3.80 14.41 -6.07
CA ILE A 33 2.88 15.46 -6.55
C ILE A 33 1.62 14.85 -7.17
N VAL A 34 1.79 13.87 -8.06
CA VAL A 34 0.65 13.24 -8.75
C VAL A 34 -0.21 12.45 -7.75
N LEU A 35 0.40 11.67 -6.87
CA LEU A 35 -0.30 10.90 -5.84
C LEU A 35 -0.98 11.81 -4.82
N ALA A 36 -0.44 13.00 -4.53
CA ALA A 36 -1.12 13.97 -3.67
C ALA A 36 -2.41 14.48 -4.31
N ILE A 37 -2.38 14.81 -5.62
CA ILE A 37 -3.57 15.22 -6.37
C ILE A 37 -4.59 14.07 -6.42
N LEU A 38 -4.13 12.86 -6.76
CA LEU A 38 -4.97 11.68 -6.76
C LEU A 38 -5.54 11.39 -5.37
N GLY A 39 -4.79 11.64 -4.30
CA GLY A 39 -5.25 11.49 -2.91
C GLY A 39 -6.42 12.42 -2.57
N VAL A 40 -6.42 13.66 -3.08
CA VAL A 40 -7.57 14.57 -2.95
C VAL A 40 -8.77 14.02 -3.70
N VAL A 41 -8.57 13.53 -4.93
CA VAL A 41 -9.65 12.89 -5.72
C VAL A 41 -10.18 11.65 -5.01
N SER A 42 -9.30 10.81 -4.45
CA SER A 42 -9.64 9.65 -3.63
C SER A 42 -10.48 10.03 -2.42
N ALA A 43 -10.17 11.13 -1.72
CA ALA A 43 -10.96 11.59 -0.58
C ALA A 43 -12.38 12.02 -1.01
N ILE A 44 -12.51 12.73 -2.12
CA ILE A 44 -13.80 13.10 -2.71
C ILE A 44 -14.59 11.85 -3.10
N ILE A 45 -13.93 10.88 -3.75
CA ILE A 45 -14.55 9.60 -4.12
C ILE A 45 -15.02 8.83 -2.89
N THR A 46 -14.20 8.70 -1.84
CA THR A 46 -14.62 8.02 -0.61
C THR A 46 -15.82 8.71 0.03
N PHE A 47 -15.88 10.04 0.00
CA PHE A 47 -17.03 10.79 0.47
C PHE A 47 -18.29 10.52 -0.35
N ILE A 48 -18.20 10.46 -1.68
CA ILE A 48 -19.33 10.12 -2.55
C ILE A 48 -19.74 8.64 -2.36
N ALA A 49 -18.76 7.74 -2.28
CA ALA A 49 -18.95 6.32 -2.06
C ALA A 49 -19.65 6.04 -0.73
N PHE A 50 -19.36 6.81 0.32
CA PHE A 50 -20.09 6.73 1.60
C PHE A 50 -21.61 6.84 1.39
N PHE A 51 -22.08 7.86 0.66
CA PHE A 51 -23.52 8.01 0.40
C PHE A 51 -24.04 6.91 -0.53
N ALA A 52 -23.28 6.57 -1.58
CA ALA A 52 -23.68 5.51 -2.49
C ALA A 52 -23.89 4.18 -1.75
N ILE A 53 -22.97 3.79 -0.88
CA ILE A 53 -23.07 2.58 -0.06
C ILE A 53 -24.19 2.71 0.97
N LEU A 54 -24.34 3.86 1.62
CA LEU A 54 -25.40 4.07 2.61
C LEU A 54 -26.80 3.81 2.01
N PHE A 55 -27.07 4.33 0.82
CA PHE A 55 -28.37 4.15 0.18
C PHE A 55 -28.49 2.80 -0.56
N THR A 56 -27.48 2.43 -1.35
CA THR A 56 -27.58 1.27 -2.27
C THR A 56 -26.98 -0.01 -1.70
N GLY A 57 -26.11 0.08 -0.70
CA GLY A 57 -25.31 -1.04 -0.22
C GLY A 57 -24.19 -1.44 -1.17
N LYS A 58 -23.88 -0.63 -2.19
CA LYS A 58 -22.86 -0.92 -3.20
C LYS A 58 -21.85 0.22 -3.31
N TYR A 59 -20.58 -0.15 -3.48
CA TYR A 59 -19.53 0.78 -3.86
C TYR A 59 -19.58 0.95 -5.38
N PRO A 60 -19.77 2.15 -5.96
CA PRO A 60 -19.79 2.29 -7.42
C PRO A 60 -18.51 1.74 -8.07
N GLN A 61 -18.65 0.80 -9.00
CA GLN A 61 -17.51 0.01 -9.52
C GLN A 61 -16.36 0.89 -10.06
N GLY A 62 -16.63 1.87 -10.92
CA GLY A 62 -15.57 2.75 -11.44
C GLY A 62 -14.85 3.59 -10.36
N MET A 63 -15.55 3.92 -9.26
CA MET A 63 -14.92 4.58 -8.11
C MET A 63 -14.05 3.62 -7.31
N PHE A 64 -14.50 2.37 -7.14
CA PHE A 64 -13.73 1.32 -6.50
C PHE A 64 -12.43 1.03 -7.28
N ASP A 65 -12.54 0.83 -8.60
CA ASP A 65 -11.42 0.56 -9.49
C ASP A 65 -10.40 1.69 -9.46
N PHE A 66 -10.87 2.95 -9.43
CA PHE A 66 -10.01 4.11 -9.23
C PHE A 66 -9.20 4.01 -7.93
N GLN A 67 -9.86 3.71 -6.80
CA GLN A 67 -9.16 3.60 -5.51
C GLN A 67 -8.14 2.47 -5.51
N VAL A 68 -8.48 1.30 -6.08
CA VAL A 68 -7.54 0.18 -6.20
C VAL A 68 -6.33 0.59 -7.03
N ASN A 69 -6.52 1.26 -8.16
CA ASN A 69 -5.44 1.71 -9.02
C ASN A 69 -4.55 2.77 -8.35
N VAL A 70 -5.12 3.70 -7.58
CA VAL A 70 -4.34 4.66 -6.78
C VAL A 70 -3.51 3.95 -5.69
N LEU A 71 -4.10 2.99 -4.98
CA LEU A 71 -3.40 2.18 -3.98
C LEU A 71 -2.29 1.34 -4.62
N ALA A 72 -2.54 0.73 -5.77
CA ALA A 72 -1.56 -0.05 -6.52
C ALA A 72 -0.39 0.82 -6.97
N TRP A 73 -0.66 2.04 -7.46
CA TRP A 73 0.37 3.00 -7.83
C TRP A 73 1.19 3.44 -6.61
N SER A 74 0.53 3.82 -5.52
CA SER A 74 1.21 4.17 -4.27
C SER A 74 2.12 3.02 -3.78
N MET A 75 1.66 1.77 -3.90
CA MET A 75 2.45 0.58 -3.55
C MET A 75 3.64 0.37 -4.49
N ARG A 76 3.48 0.58 -5.81
CA ARG A 76 4.60 0.54 -6.77
C ARG A 76 5.68 1.53 -6.36
N VAL A 77 5.31 2.77 -6.05
CA VAL A 77 6.26 3.81 -5.60
C VAL A 77 6.93 3.41 -4.28
N THR A 78 6.14 2.97 -3.31
CA THR A 78 6.62 2.53 -2.00
C THR A 78 7.63 1.38 -2.10
N ALA A 79 7.37 0.39 -2.94
CA ALA A 79 8.28 -0.74 -3.13
C ALA A 79 9.65 -0.30 -3.70
N ARG A 80 9.67 0.71 -4.58
CA ARG A 80 10.94 1.25 -5.11
C ARG A 80 11.66 2.13 -4.10
N THR A 81 10.94 3.01 -3.39
CA THR A 81 11.56 3.93 -2.42
C THR A 81 12.06 3.20 -1.17
N THR A 82 11.53 2.01 -0.87
CA THR A 82 12.02 1.13 0.21
C THR A 82 12.98 0.04 -0.25
N ASN A 83 13.42 0.09 -1.52
CA ASN A 83 14.35 -0.87 -2.13
C ASN A 83 13.88 -2.34 -2.06
N LEU A 84 12.57 -2.59 -2.08
CA LEU A 84 12.02 -3.95 -2.20
C LEU A 84 12.08 -4.48 -3.63
N VAL A 85 12.03 -3.59 -4.63
CA VAL A 85 12.12 -3.97 -6.05
C VAL A 85 12.90 -2.92 -6.83
N ASP A 86 13.68 -3.39 -7.80
CA ASP A 86 14.44 -2.62 -8.80
C ASP A 86 13.56 -1.86 -9.81
N GLY A 87 14.18 -0.95 -10.56
CA GLY A 87 13.54 -0.17 -11.61
C GLY A 87 12.83 1.10 -11.15
N TYR A 88 12.13 1.72 -12.11
CA TYR A 88 11.38 2.96 -11.94
C TYR A 88 9.87 2.70 -11.98
N PRO A 89 9.07 3.25 -11.05
CA PRO A 89 7.63 3.03 -11.07
C PRO A 89 6.97 3.79 -12.22
N PRO A 90 6.12 3.14 -13.04
CA PRO A 90 5.46 3.79 -14.18
C PRO A 90 4.48 4.88 -13.72
N PHE A 91 4.35 5.94 -14.51
CA PHE A 91 3.30 6.95 -14.35
C PHE A 91 1.98 6.48 -14.97
N ALA A 92 1.36 5.49 -14.35
CA ALA A 92 0.14 4.90 -14.86
C ALA A 92 -0.74 4.41 -13.72
N MET A 93 -2.06 4.52 -13.91
CA MET A 93 -3.06 3.92 -13.03
C MET A 93 -2.93 2.39 -13.05
N GLU A 94 -2.85 1.82 -14.26
CA GLU A 94 -2.68 0.39 -14.51
C GLU A 94 -1.30 0.12 -15.10
N ALA A 95 -0.65 -0.94 -14.62
CA ALA A 95 0.67 -1.36 -15.09
C ALA A 95 0.76 -2.90 -15.00
N PRO A 96 0.15 -3.63 -15.94
CA PRO A 96 0.08 -5.09 -15.88
C PRO A 96 1.45 -5.76 -15.96
N ASP A 97 2.42 -5.13 -16.61
CA ASP A 97 3.79 -5.64 -16.73
C ASP A 97 4.69 -5.29 -15.52
N ASP A 98 4.17 -4.55 -14.53
CA ASP A 98 4.93 -4.21 -13.33
C ASP A 98 5.06 -5.43 -12.40
N PRO A 99 6.23 -5.69 -11.79
CA PRO A 99 6.37 -6.78 -10.83
C PRO A 99 5.51 -6.60 -9.57
N VAL A 100 5.18 -5.36 -9.19
CA VAL A 100 4.38 -5.06 -8.00
C VAL A 100 2.91 -5.00 -8.37
N GLN A 101 2.18 -6.04 -7.98
CA GLN A 101 0.76 -6.22 -8.31
C GLN A 101 -0.09 -6.19 -7.04
N LEU A 102 -1.14 -5.37 -7.05
CA LEU A 102 -2.15 -5.30 -6.00
C LEU A 102 -3.51 -5.61 -6.61
N THR A 103 -4.12 -6.71 -6.18
CA THR A 103 -5.47 -7.10 -6.56
C THR A 103 -6.38 -7.00 -5.34
N VAL A 104 -7.53 -6.35 -5.48
CA VAL A 104 -8.54 -6.24 -4.43
C VAL A 104 -9.85 -6.77 -4.99
N ASP A 105 -10.43 -7.72 -4.29
CA ASP A 105 -11.70 -8.32 -4.68
C ASP A 105 -12.83 -7.29 -4.48
N TYR A 106 -13.65 -7.10 -5.52
CA TYR A 106 -14.78 -6.18 -5.45
C TYR A 106 -15.88 -6.77 -4.56
N PRO A 107 -16.36 -6.03 -3.54
CA PRO A 107 -17.47 -6.49 -2.71
C PRO A 107 -18.81 -6.26 -3.42
N GLU A 108 -19.54 -7.33 -3.72
CA GLU A 108 -20.88 -7.23 -4.35
C GLU A 108 -21.89 -6.43 -3.53
N THR A 109 -21.75 -6.50 -2.20
CA THR A 109 -22.56 -5.74 -1.24
C THR A 109 -21.73 -5.37 -0.02
N LEU A 110 -22.04 -4.22 0.58
CA LEU A 110 -21.49 -3.72 1.82
C LEU A 110 -22.59 -3.42 2.83
N SER A 111 -22.31 -3.71 4.09
CA SER A 111 -23.20 -3.50 5.23
C SER A 111 -23.24 -2.02 5.59
N ARG A 112 -24.45 -1.44 5.52
CA ARG A 112 -24.72 -0.05 5.91
C ARG A 112 -24.44 0.20 7.38
N GLY A 113 -24.80 -0.76 8.23
CA GLY A 113 -24.55 -0.68 9.67
C GLY A 113 -23.04 -0.68 9.98
N LEU A 114 -22.29 -1.56 9.30
CA LEU A 114 -20.84 -1.60 9.46
C LEU A 114 -20.18 -0.34 8.88
N LEU A 115 -20.68 0.19 7.76
CA LEU A 115 -20.23 1.47 7.22
C LEU A 115 -20.33 2.59 8.27
N LEU A 116 -21.47 2.74 8.94
CA LEU A 116 -21.64 3.76 9.98
C LEU A 116 -20.72 3.49 11.17
N LEU A 117 -20.56 2.23 11.57
CA LEU A 117 -19.62 1.85 12.63
C LEU A 117 -18.17 2.27 12.29
N LYS A 118 -17.72 2.02 11.05
CA LYS A 118 -16.38 2.41 10.59
C LYS A 118 -16.19 3.92 10.59
N VAL A 119 -17.17 4.67 10.11
CA VAL A 119 -17.09 6.13 10.00
C VAL A 119 -17.03 6.80 11.38
N PHE A 120 -17.91 6.39 12.31
CA PHE A 120 -17.99 7.04 13.63
C PHE A 120 -17.00 6.48 14.65
N PHE A 121 -16.67 5.19 14.57
CA PHE A 121 -15.90 4.50 15.60
C PHE A 121 -14.67 3.77 15.07
N GLY A 122 -14.45 3.67 13.75
CA GLY A 122 -13.31 2.97 13.15
C GLY A 122 -11.96 3.51 13.63
N TRP A 123 -11.85 4.82 13.86
CA TRP A 123 -10.64 5.41 14.43
C TRP A 123 -10.30 4.82 15.81
N LEU A 124 -11.31 4.45 16.61
CA LEU A 124 -11.13 3.91 17.95
C LEU A 124 -10.82 2.41 17.93
N TYR A 125 -11.61 1.57 17.23
CA TYR A 125 -11.46 0.11 17.29
C TYR A 125 -10.58 -0.50 16.19
N VAL A 126 -10.22 0.27 15.16
CA VAL A 126 -9.30 -0.16 14.09
C VAL A 126 -8.00 0.62 14.17
N ALA A 127 -8.08 1.96 14.09
CA ALA A 127 -6.87 2.77 13.91
C ALA A 127 -5.99 2.77 15.17
N ILE A 128 -6.55 2.77 16.38
CA ILE A 128 -5.72 2.67 17.60
C ILE A 128 -5.07 1.26 17.72
N PRO A 129 -5.80 0.13 17.71
CA PRO A 129 -5.18 -1.18 17.90
C PRO A 129 -4.19 -1.54 16.79
N HIS A 130 -4.56 -1.33 15.52
CA HIS A 130 -3.65 -1.62 14.42
C HIS A 130 -2.53 -0.59 14.34
N GLY A 131 -2.82 0.69 14.55
CA GLY A 131 -1.84 1.77 14.46
C GLY A 131 -0.68 1.58 15.42
N ILE A 132 -0.95 1.22 16.68
CA ILE A 132 0.11 0.95 17.67
C ILE A 132 1.07 -0.13 17.19
N ILE A 133 0.54 -1.26 16.73
CA ILE A 133 1.40 -2.40 16.32
C ILE A 133 2.08 -2.11 14.97
N LEU A 134 1.38 -1.48 14.03
CA LEU A 134 1.95 -1.09 12.75
C LEU A 134 3.08 -0.08 12.95
N ILE A 135 2.97 0.88 13.88
CA ILE A 135 4.07 1.79 14.22
C ILE A 135 5.31 0.99 14.65
N LEU A 136 5.17 0.02 15.55
CA LEU A 136 6.29 -0.83 15.97
C LEU A 136 6.88 -1.62 14.79
N ARG A 137 6.02 -2.15 13.91
CA ARG A 137 6.48 -2.83 12.68
C ARG A 137 7.21 -1.88 11.74
N PHE A 138 6.74 -0.65 11.56
CA PHE A 138 7.40 0.32 10.69
C PHE A 138 8.74 0.79 11.24
N ILE A 139 8.93 0.82 12.56
CA ILE A 139 10.25 1.00 13.17
C ILE A 139 11.17 -0.17 12.76
N ALA A 140 10.68 -1.41 12.83
CA ALA A 140 11.43 -2.57 12.36
C ALA A 140 11.71 -2.52 10.85
N VAL A 141 10.75 -2.08 10.02
CA VAL A 141 10.95 -1.85 8.58
C VAL A 141 12.05 -0.83 8.33
N TYR A 142 12.12 0.26 9.11
CA TYR A 142 13.17 1.27 8.97
C TYR A 142 14.55 0.71 9.35
N ILE A 143 14.64 -0.09 10.42
CA ILE A 143 15.89 -0.78 10.78
C ILE A 143 16.30 -1.76 9.67
N ILE A 144 15.35 -2.54 9.17
CA ILE A 144 15.56 -3.47 8.05
C ILE A 144 16.02 -2.73 6.81
N PHE A 145 15.46 -1.57 6.48
CA PHE A 145 15.88 -0.76 5.34
C PHE A 145 17.39 -0.42 5.42
N ILE A 146 17.89 -0.05 6.60
CA ILE A 146 19.31 0.23 6.82
C ILE A 146 20.15 -1.05 6.70
N ILE A 147 19.72 -2.16 7.29
CA ILE A 147 20.48 -3.42 7.24
C ILE A 147 20.49 -4.00 5.81
N ALA A 148 19.34 -4.00 5.16
CA ALA A 148 19.16 -4.48 3.79
C ALA A 148 19.95 -3.64 2.79
N PHE A 149 20.09 -2.33 3.02
CA PHE A 149 21.00 -1.50 2.22
C PHE A 149 22.42 -2.07 2.20
N PHE A 150 23.01 -2.36 3.36
CA PHE A 150 24.36 -2.95 3.40
C PHE A 150 24.38 -4.38 2.85
N ALA A 151 23.37 -5.20 3.17
CA ALA A 151 23.27 -6.56 2.67
C ALA A 151 23.26 -6.59 1.13
N VAL A 152 22.42 -5.78 0.48
CA VAL A 152 22.34 -5.67 -0.97
C VAL A 152 23.62 -5.04 -1.55
N LEU A 153 24.17 -4.01 -0.91
CA LEU A 153 25.39 -3.35 -1.38
C LEU A 153 26.56 -4.35 -1.50
N PHE A 154 26.76 -5.21 -0.50
CA PHE A 154 27.86 -6.17 -0.51
C PHE A 154 27.50 -7.45 -1.28
N THR A 155 26.33 -8.02 -1.03
CA THR A 155 25.99 -9.36 -1.54
C THR A 155 25.18 -9.34 -2.84
N GLY A 156 24.53 -8.22 -3.17
CA GLY A 156 23.56 -8.14 -4.26
C GLY A 156 22.22 -8.83 -3.95
N ASN A 157 22.01 -9.28 -2.71
CA ASN A 157 20.84 -10.03 -2.29
C ASN A 157 20.13 -9.34 -1.12
N TYR A 158 18.82 -9.17 -1.24
CA TYR A 158 17.98 -8.75 -0.11
C TYR A 158 17.72 -9.98 0.77
N PRO A 159 17.99 -9.97 2.09
CA PRO A 159 17.71 -11.13 2.94
C PRO A 159 16.22 -11.52 2.91
N GLU A 160 15.90 -12.76 2.52
CA GLU A 160 14.52 -13.21 2.27
C GLU A 160 13.57 -12.98 3.46
N GLY A 161 14.01 -13.31 4.68
CA GLY A 161 13.19 -13.11 5.88
C GLY A 161 12.88 -11.64 6.16
N MET A 162 13.83 -10.74 5.86
CA MET A 162 13.61 -9.29 5.98
C MET A 162 12.65 -8.79 4.90
N HIS A 163 12.83 -9.23 3.66
CA HIS A 163 11.94 -8.88 2.55
C HIS A 163 10.51 -9.33 2.86
N LYS A 164 10.32 -10.59 3.27
CA LYS A 164 9.02 -11.13 3.67
C LYS A 164 8.39 -10.28 4.79
N PHE A 165 9.13 -9.96 5.84
CA PHE A 165 8.61 -9.14 6.94
C PHE A 165 8.10 -7.77 6.47
N VAL A 166 8.85 -7.10 5.58
CA VAL A 166 8.47 -5.78 5.06
C VAL A 166 7.22 -5.90 4.18
N VAL A 167 7.18 -6.86 3.24
CA VAL A 167 6.01 -7.09 2.38
C VAL A 167 4.77 -7.44 3.22
N ASP A 168 4.91 -8.31 4.22
CA ASP A 168 3.84 -8.67 5.15
C ASP A 168 3.34 -7.45 5.94
N THR A 169 4.23 -6.53 6.30
CA THR A 169 3.84 -5.26 6.94
C THR A 169 3.01 -4.39 6.00
N TYR A 170 3.40 -4.28 4.73
CA TYR A 170 2.62 -3.53 3.72
C TYR A 170 1.29 -4.20 3.37
N ARG A 171 1.21 -5.54 3.35
CA ARG A 171 -0.06 -6.28 3.22
C ARG A 171 -1.02 -5.92 4.34
N TRP A 172 -0.54 -5.97 5.58
CA TRP A 172 -1.36 -5.62 6.73
C TRP A 172 -1.82 -4.17 6.65
N GLN A 173 -0.91 -3.21 6.46
CA GLN A 173 -1.24 -1.80 6.33
C GLN A 173 -2.27 -1.55 5.20
N THR A 174 -2.16 -2.27 4.08
CA THR A 174 -3.09 -2.17 2.96
C THR A 174 -4.48 -2.68 3.34
N ARG A 175 -4.60 -3.81 4.06
CA ARG A 175 -5.91 -4.28 4.58
C ARG A 175 -6.57 -3.27 5.50
N VAL A 176 -5.79 -2.64 6.39
CA VAL A 176 -6.29 -1.56 7.26
C VAL A 176 -6.81 -0.39 6.42
N ASN A 177 -6.06 0.03 5.41
CA ASN A 177 -6.49 1.10 4.50
C ASN A 177 -7.79 0.74 3.74
N LEU A 178 -7.90 -0.48 3.21
CA LEU A 178 -9.11 -0.93 2.51
C LEU A 178 -10.34 -0.91 3.41
N TYR A 179 -10.22 -1.40 4.64
CA TYR A 179 -11.31 -1.38 5.62
C TYR A 179 -11.72 0.06 5.95
N MET A 180 -10.74 0.92 6.26
CA MET A 180 -10.99 2.32 6.65
C MET A 180 -11.52 3.19 5.49
N ASN A 181 -11.23 2.83 4.24
CA ASN A 181 -11.75 3.51 3.04
C ASN A 181 -13.05 2.87 2.49
N LEU A 182 -13.76 2.09 3.31
CA LEU A 182 -15.06 1.50 2.99
C LEU A 182 -15.04 0.48 1.84
N MET A 183 -13.88 -0.07 1.51
CA MET A 183 -13.71 -0.98 0.37
C MET A 183 -13.92 -2.46 0.71
N THR A 184 -14.01 -2.81 2.00
CA THR A 184 -14.32 -4.17 2.47
C THR A 184 -14.98 -4.14 3.84
N ASP A 185 -15.85 -5.11 4.13
CA ASP A 185 -16.43 -5.34 5.45
C ASP A 185 -15.65 -6.33 6.32
N GLU A 186 -14.65 -7.00 5.74
CA GLU A 186 -13.80 -7.93 6.46
C GLU A 186 -12.83 -7.16 7.38
N TYR A 187 -12.92 -7.39 8.69
CA TYR A 187 -12.04 -6.74 9.65
C TYR A 187 -10.58 -7.20 9.43
N PRO A 188 -9.59 -6.27 9.42
CA PRO A 188 -8.21 -6.64 9.14
C PRO A 188 -7.65 -7.57 10.23
N PRO A 189 -7.09 -8.75 9.87
CA PRO A 189 -6.38 -9.56 10.85
C PRO A 189 -5.10 -8.85 11.30
N PHE A 190 -4.68 -9.09 12.55
CA PHE A 190 -3.37 -8.65 13.09
C PHE A 190 -2.22 -9.54 12.57
N SER A 191 -2.20 -9.75 11.26
CA SER A 191 -1.20 -10.54 10.56
C SER A 191 -0.86 -9.84 9.25
N GLY A 192 0.35 -10.10 8.76
CA GLY A 192 0.82 -9.67 7.45
C GLY A 192 0.74 -10.74 6.36
N GLU A 193 0.39 -11.97 6.74
CA GLU A 193 0.16 -13.09 5.81
C GLU A 193 -1.07 -12.87 4.91
#